data_AF-R9LDK5-F1
#
_entry.id   AF-R9LDK5-F1
#
_cell.length_a   1.000
_cell.length_b   1.000
_cell.length_c   1.000
_cell.angle_alpha   90.00
_cell.angle_beta   90.00
_cell.angle_gamma   90.00
#
_symmetry.space_group_name_H-M   'P 1'
#
loop_
_entity.id
_entity.type
_entity.pdbx_description
1 polymer ?
#
loop_
_entity_poly.entity_id
_entity_poly.type
_entity_poly.pdbx_seq_one_letter_code
_entity_poly.pdbx_strand_id
1 'polypeptide(L)'
;MNNFENYVYEPIDLCACYEPMFDAPQELIDEWNAAYVEPDEVPTFYVEDEYGTLYFYYGNSRIRVAEHFNDNGKPIGTLIENVIRYSAAHQTEKN
;
A
#
# COMPACT_ATOMS: atom_id res chain seq x y z
N MET A 1 -52.35 10.73 -6.30
CA MET A 1 -51.60 10.44 -5.06
C MET A 1 -50.42 9.58 -5.46
N ASN A 2 -49.24 10.20 -5.65
CA ASN A 2 -48.03 9.46 -5.99
C ASN A 2 -47.27 9.22 -4.68
N ASN A 3 -47.26 7.98 -4.23
CA ASN A 3 -46.58 7.54 -3.02
C ASN A 3 -45.11 7.32 -3.41
N PHE A 4 -44.28 8.36 -3.32
CA PHE A 4 -42.83 8.20 -3.37
C PHE A 4 -42.39 7.70 -1.99
N GLU A 5 -42.26 6.39 -1.86
CA GLU A 5 -41.61 5.80 -0.70
C GLU A 5 -40.17 6.32 -0.64
N ASN A 6 -39.88 7.01 0.45
CA ASN A 6 -38.59 7.57 0.78
C ASN A 6 -37.64 6.40 1.10
N TYR A 7 -36.90 5.94 0.10
CA TYR A 7 -35.80 5.00 0.30
C TYR A 7 -34.76 5.69 1.19
N VAL A 8 -34.79 5.35 2.48
CA VAL A 8 -33.78 5.74 3.46
C VAL A 8 -32.45 5.18 2.98
N TYR A 9 -31.58 6.06 2.50
CA TYR A 9 -30.25 5.69 2.05
C TYR A 9 -29.39 5.43 3.29
N GLU A 10 -29.24 4.16 3.67
CA GLU A 10 -28.29 3.78 4.71
C GLU A 10 -26.86 4.14 4.24
N PRO A 11 -26.02 4.75 5.10
CA PRO A 11 -24.63 5.03 4.75
C PRO A 11 -23.91 3.72 4.41
N ILE A 12 -23.26 3.67 3.24
CA ILE A 12 -22.46 2.52 2.83
C ILE A 12 -21.34 2.32 3.85
N ASP A 13 -21.35 1.19 4.55
CA ASP A 13 -20.25 0.77 5.40
C ASP A 13 -19.07 0.34 4.52
N LEU A 14 -18.14 1.27 4.31
CA LEU A 14 -16.92 1.02 3.55
C LEU A 14 -16.00 0.00 4.23
N CYS A 15 -16.19 -0.29 5.52
CA CYS A 15 -15.39 -1.27 6.24
C CYS A 15 -15.92 -2.70 6.05
N ALA A 16 -17.18 -2.87 5.66
CA ALA A 16 -17.77 -4.16 5.32
C ALA A 16 -17.09 -4.83 4.10
N CYS A 17 -16.27 -4.11 3.33
CA CYS A 17 -15.48 -4.71 2.23
C CYS A 17 -14.25 -5.49 2.72
N TYR A 18 -13.84 -5.29 3.97
CA TYR A 18 -12.74 -6.03 4.60
C TYR A 18 -13.24 -7.26 5.37
N GLU A 19 -14.53 -7.34 5.65
CA GLU A 19 -15.13 -8.53 6.23
C GLU A 19 -15.27 -9.59 5.13
N PRO A 20 -14.74 -10.80 5.33
CA PRO A 20 -14.90 -11.85 4.35
C PRO A 20 -16.39 -12.18 4.23
N MET A 21 -16.86 -12.36 3.00
CA MET A 21 -18.26 -12.73 2.73
C MET A 21 -18.62 -14.11 3.32
N PHE A 22 -17.62 -14.92 3.67
CA PHE A 22 -17.75 -16.25 4.26
C PHE A 22 -16.52 -16.58 5.10
N ASP A 23 -16.72 -17.31 6.20
CA ASP A 23 -15.63 -17.91 6.95
C ASP A 23 -15.12 -19.15 6.21
N ALA A 24 -13.80 -19.22 5.97
CA ALA A 24 -13.19 -20.39 5.37
C ALA A 24 -13.29 -21.60 6.34
N PRO A 25 -13.59 -22.82 5.84
CA PRO A 25 -13.57 -24.02 6.67
C PRO A 25 -12.21 -24.22 7.35
N GLN A 26 -12.20 -24.69 8.60
CA GLN A 26 -10.96 -24.86 9.36
C GLN A 26 -9.95 -25.79 8.67
N GLU A 27 -10.43 -26.86 8.01
CA GLU A 27 -9.58 -27.79 7.27
C GLU A 27 -8.78 -27.11 6.15
N LEU A 28 -9.39 -26.12 5.47
CA LEU A 28 -8.76 -25.35 4.40
C LEU A 28 -7.70 -24.39 4.97
N ILE A 29 -7.97 -23.79 6.13
CA ILE A 29 -7.02 -22.92 6.84
C ILE A 29 -5.81 -23.74 7.29
N ASP A 30 -6.03 -24.93 7.83
CA ASP A 30 -4.97 -25.83 8.28
C ASP A 30 -4.11 -26.30 7.10
N GLU A 31 -4.73 -26.61 5.95
CA GLU A 31 -4.03 -26.93 4.70
C GLU A 31 -3.15 -25.77 4.23
N TRP A 32 -3.70 -24.54 4.18
CA TRP A 32 -2.95 -23.36 3.76
C TRP A 32 -1.79 -23.03 4.70
N ASN A 33 -1.99 -23.16 6.01
CA ASN A 33 -0.95 -22.95 7.00
C ASN A 33 0.15 -24.02 6.90
N ALA A 34 -0.22 -25.28 6.62
CA ALA A 34 0.75 -26.35 6.40
C ALA A 34 1.51 -26.19 5.08
N ALA A 35 0.87 -25.60 4.07
CA ALA A 35 1.49 -25.27 2.77
C ALA A 35 2.25 -23.94 2.80
N TYR A 36 2.12 -23.14 3.86
CA TYR A 36 2.77 -21.84 3.98
C TYR A 36 4.28 -22.04 4.14
N VAL A 37 5.00 -21.63 3.11
CA VAL A 37 6.45 -21.51 3.13
C VAL A 37 6.74 -20.01 3.21
N GLU A 38 7.42 -19.58 4.27
CA GLU A 38 7.94 -18.20 4.30
C GLU A 38 8.74 -17.98 3.02
N PRO A 39 8.41 -16.96 2.22
CA PRO A 39 9.19 -16.68 1.02
C PRO A 39 10.64 -16.41 1.44
N ASP A 40 11.59 -16.99 0.70
CA ASP A 40 13.00 -16.70 0.89
C ASP A 40 13.20 -15.18 0.94
N GLU A 41 14.07 -14.71 1.84
CA GLU A 41 14.43 -13.29 1.89
C GLU A 41 14.88 -12.85 0.49
N VAL A 42 14.08 -11.98 -0.11
CA VAL A 42 14.39 -11.46 -1.43
C VAL A 42 15.66 -10.61 -1.30
N PRO A 43 16.78 -10.97 -1.96
CA PRO A 43 18.02 -10.25 -1.78
C PRO A 43 17.84 -8.80 -2.21
N THR A 44 18.18 -7.88 -1.30
CA THR A 44 18.16 -6.44 -1.55
C THR A 44 19.57 -5.90 -1.51
N PHE A 45 20.00 -5.29 -2.62
CA PHE A 45 21.34 -4.75 -2.75
C PHE A 45 21.42 -3.65 -3.80
N TYR A 46 22.52 -2.88 -3.72
CA TYR A 46 22.83 -1.82 -4.67
C TYR A 46 23.98 -2.27 -5.59
N VAL A 47 23.87 -1.94 -6.88
CA VAL A 47 24.91 -2.19 -7.88
C VAL A 47 25.10 -0.96 -8.74
N GLU A 48 26.35 -0.62 -8.98
CA GLU A 48 26.74 0.39 -9.96
C GLU A 48 27.13 -0.31 -11.26
N ASP A 49 26.59 0.16 -12.40
CA ASP A 49 26.97 -0.38 -13.71
C ASP A 49 28.29 0.18 -14.23
N GLU A 50 28.72 -0.28 -15.40
CA GLU A 50 29.97 0.15 -16.05
C GLU A 50 30.01 1.66 -16.41
N TYR A 51 28.87 2.34 -16.40
CA TYR A 51 28.73 3.77 -16.68
C TYR A 51 28.50 4.62 -15.42
N GLY A 52 28.57 4.02 -14.23
CA GLY A 52 28.35 4.72 -12.96
C GLY A 52 26.88 4.89 -12.57
N THR A 53 25.95 4.20 -13.23
CA THR A 53 24.53 4.29 -12.89
C THR A 53 24.21 3.36 -11.71
N LEU A 54 23.69 3.94 -10.62
CA LEU A 54 23.29 3.18 -9.44
C LEU A 54 21.87 2.58 -9.59
N TYR A 55 21.78 1.28 -9.35
CA TYR A 55 20.54 0.52 -9.32
C TYR A 55 20.31 -0.12 -7.95
N PHE A 56 19.05 -0.16 -7.53
CA PHE A 56 18.55 -0.95 -6.42
C PHE A 56 17.87 -2.21 -6.97
N TYR A 57 18.23 -3.36 -6.43
CA TYR A 57 17.64 -4.65 -6.77
C TYR A 57 16.78 -5.17 -5.63
N TYR A 58 15.57 -5.61 -5.97
CA TYR A 58 14.66 -6.35 -5.09
C TYR A 58 14.18 -7.56 -5.88
N GLY A 59 14.85 -8.70 -5.70
CA GLY A 59 14.57 -9.92 -6.45
C GLY A 59 14.83 -9.72 -7.93
N ASN A 60 13.79 -9.88 -8.77
CA ASN A 60 13.91 -9.67 -10.22
C ASN A 60 13.63 -8.22 -10.65
N SER A 61 13.27 -7.34 -9.71
CA SER A 61 13.03 -5.93 -10.00
C SER A 61 14.32 -5.14 -9.91
N ARG A 62 14.61 -4.36 -10.96
CA ARG A 62 15.73 -3.41 -11.03
C ARG A 62 15.18 -1.99 -11.11
N ILE A 63 15.54 -1.15 -10.15
CA ILE A 63 15.09 0.24 -10.04
C ILE A 63 16.30 1.16 -10.17
N ARG A 64 16.25 2.13 -11.09
CA ARG A 64 17.31 3.13 -11.22
C ARG A 64 17.14 4.20 -10.14
N VAL A 65 18.15 4.34 -9.28
CA VAL A 65 18.04 5.18 -8.07
C VAL A 65 17.81 6.65 -8.43
N ALA A 66 18.57 7.18 -9.39
CA ALA A 66 18.48 8.60 -9.79
C ALA A 66 17.10 9.01 -10.36
N GLU A 67 16.29 8.07 -10.85
CA GLU A 67 14.93 8.38 -11.32
C GLU A 67 13.96 8.63 -10.17
N HIS A 68 14.22 8.05 -9.00
CA HIS A 68 13.33 8.10 -7.83
C HIS A 68 13.88 9.05 -6.76
N PHE A 69 15.21 9.16 -6.69
CA PHE A 69 15.96 9.99 -5.75
C PHE A 69 16.92 10.87 -6.53
N ASN A 70 16.38 11.75 -7.36
CA ASN A 70 17.21 12.68 -8.11
C ASN A 70 17.95 13.63 -7.14
N ASP A 71 19.16 14.09 -7.50
CA ASP A 71 20.00 14.94 -6.63
C ASP A 71 19.34 16.31 -6.30
N ASN A 72 18.44 16.77 -7.18
CA ASN A 72 17.59 17.95 -6.99
C ASN A 72 16.20 17.60 -6.44
N GLY A 73 15.97 16.34 -6.08
CA GLY A 73 14.73 15.81 -5.56
C GLY A 73 14.55 16.21 -4.10
N LYS A 74 13.31 16.17 -3.60
CA LYS A 74 13.10 16.35 -2.18
C LYS A 74 13.64 15.12 -1.44
N PRO A 75 14.52 15.28 -0.44
CA PRO A 75 14.96 14.15 0.36
C PRO A 75 13.77 13.53 1.07
N ILE A 76 13.86 12.22 1.34
CA ILE A 76 12.76 11.45 1.94
C ILE A 76 12.21 12.07 3.23
N GLY A 77 13.08 12.67 4.06
CA GLY A 77 12.66 13.40 5.27
C GLY A 77 11.73 14.58 4.97
N THR A 78 12.00 15.34 3.91
CA THR A 78 11.13 16.44 3.45
C THR A 78 9.82 15.92 2.89
N LEU A 79 9.81 14.75 2.24
CA LEU A 79 8.57 14.12 1.78
C LEU A 79 7.68 13.71 2.96
N ILE A 80 8.25 13.04 3.97
CA ILE A 80 7.54 12.64 5.19
C ILE A 80 6.97 13.87 5.91
N GLU A 81 7.76 14.94 6.05
CA GLU A 81 7.30 16.17 6.67
C GLU A 81 6.12 16.81 5.90
N ASN A 82 6.17 16.81 4.57
CA ASN A 82 5.07 17.33 3.75
C ASN A 82 3.81 16.47 3.89
N VAL A 83 3.93 15.15 3.97
CA VAL A 83 2.79 14.24 4.20
C VAL A 83 2.16 14.52 5.57
N ILE A 84 2.96 14.63 6.63
CA ILE A 84 2.46 14.94 7.98
C ILE A 84 1.71 16.28 8.00
N ARG A 85 2.30 17.33 7.41
CA ARG A 85 1.65 18.66 7.33
C ARG A 85 0.37 18.62 6.51
N TYR A 86 0.38 17.94 5.36
CA TYR A 86 -0.79 17.79 4.50
C TYR A 86 -1.93 17.09 5.25
N SER A 87 -1.62 15.97 5.90
CA SER A 87 -2.58 15.23 6.73
C SER A 87 -3.12 16.11 7.85
N ALA A 88 -2.26 16.78 8.62
CA ALA A 88 -2.69 17.67 9.71
C ALA A 88 -3.61 18.79 9.24
N ALA A 89 -3.30 19.45 8.10
CA ALA A 89 -4.12 20.51 7.54
C ALA A 89 -5.51 20.01 7.07
N HIS A 90 -5.57 18.81 6.49
CA HIS A 90 -6.83 18.23 5.97
C HIS A 90 -7.67 17.52 7.05
N GLN A 91 -7.14 17.29 8.26
CA GLN A 91 -7.93 16.82 9.40
C GLN A 91 -8.82 17.95 9.98
N THR A 92 -8.44 19.21 9.77
CA THR A 92 -9.18 20.39 10.28
C THR A 92 -10.38 20.79 9.43
N GLU A 93 -10.50 20.32 8.18
CA GLU A 93 -11.62 20.67 7.28
C GLU A 93 -12.89 19.81 7.51
N LYS A 94 -12.84 18.85 8.45
CA LYS A 94 -13.96 17.97 8.82
C LYS A 94 -14.73 18.39 10.08
N ASN A 95 -14.48 19.59 10.63
CA ASN A 95 -15.24 20.14 11.76
C ASN A 95 -16.17 21.27 11.33
#